data_AF-A0A7S1NQK5-F1
#
_entry.id   AF-A0A7S1NQK5-F1
#
_cell.length_a   1.000
_cell.length_b   1.000
_cell.length_c   1.000
_cell.angle_alpha   90.00
_cell.angle_beta   90.00
_cell.angle_gamma   90.00
#
_symmetry.space_group_name_H-M   'P 1'
#
loop_
_entity.id
_entity.type
_entity.pdbx_description
1 polymer ?
#
loop_
_entity_poly.entity_id
_entity_poly.type
_entity_poly.pdbx_seq_one_letter_code
_entity_poly.pdbx_strand_id
1 'polypeptide(L)'
;TDGEGSSATFRNPCGVAVDLDGSVIVADSLNCKIRIVDAALTPPITTTLPKHLPSVHVAQMECLLADPTFADVTFDVCGTRITAHRVMLCARSDYFKTML
;
A
#
# COMPACT_ATOMS: atom_id res chain seq x y z
N THR A 1 7.42 34.76 -1.06
CA THR A 1 6.12 35.07 -0.46
C THR A 1 5.15 33.95 -0.79
N ASP A 2 3.93 34.01 -0.24
CA ASP A 2 2.84 33.16 -0.72
C ASP A 2 2.40 33.63 -2.11
N GLY A 3 1.96 32.69 -2.94
CA GLY A 3 1.64 32.93 -4.36
C GLY A 3 1.29 31.63 -5.08
N GLU A 4 0.78 31.75 -6.31
CA GLU A 4 0.44 30.59 -7.14
C GLU A 4 1.65 30.11 -7.94
N GLY A 5 1.82 28.79 -8.02
CA GLY A 5 2.85 28.13 -8.82
C GLY A 5 4.26 28.70 -8.57
N SER A 6 4.91 29.16 -9.63
CA SER A 6 6.26 29.74 -9.59
C SER A 6 6.36 31.11 -8.92
N SER A 7 5.23 31.75 -8.59
CA SER A 7 5.21 33.01 -7.84
C SER A 7 5.41 32.81 -6.33
N ALA A 8 5.24 31.59 -5.84
CA ALA A 8 5.58 31.22 -4.47
C ALA A 8 7.10 31.08 -4.29
N THR A 9 7.62 31.51 -3.15
CA THR A 9 9.03 31.26 -2.78
C THR A 9 9.13 30.52 -1.45
N PHE A 10 10.12 29.62 -1.34
CA PHE A 10 10.45 28.89 -0.10
C PHE A 10 11.78 29.39 0.47
N ARG A 11 12.03 29.13 1.75
CA ARG A 11 13.27 29.50 2.44
C ARG A 11 13.76 28.33 3.31
N ASN A 12 14.76 27.61 2.81
CA ASN A 12 15.31 26.40 3.43
C ASN A 12 14.23 25.35 3.77
N PRO A 13 13.51 24.84 2.76
CA PRO A 13 12.62 23.71 2.98
C PRO A 13 13.43 22.49 3.44
N CYS A 14 12.95 21.80 4.47
CA CYS A 14 13.68 20.68 5.09
C CYS A 14 12.98 19.33 4.94
N GLY A 15 11.73 19.31 4.48
CA GLY A 15 10.94 18.11 4.35
C GLY A 15 9.80 18.27 3.35
N VAL A 16 9.43 17.17 2.70
CA VAL A 16 8.36 17.09 1.72
C VAL A 16 7.59 15.77 1.90
N ALA A 17 6.26 15.84 1.81
CA ALA A 17 5.37 14.68 1.81
C ALA A 17 4.21 14.90 0.82
N VAL A 18 3.61 13.82 0.33
CA VAL A 18 2.39 13.87 -0.49
C VAL A 18 1.24 13.32 0.34
N ASP A 19 0.11 14.03 0.39
CA ASP A 19 -1.08 13.56 1.09
C ASP A 19 -1.96 12.64 0.22
N LEU A 20 -3.07 12.16 0.78
CA LEU A 20 -3.99 11.23 0.11
C LEU A 20 -4.76 11.87 -1.03
N ASP A 21 -4.85 13.19 -1.08
CA ASP A 21 -5.51 13.94 -2.15
C ASP A 21 -4.50 14.32 -3.26
N GLY A 22 -3.22 13.97 -3.10
CA GLY A 22 -2.16 14.28 -4.06
C GLY A 22 -1.54 15.67 -3.88
N SER A 23 -1.86 16.38 -2.80
CA SER A 23 -1.22 17.66 -2.47
C SER A 23 0.15 17.43 -1.85
N VAL A 24 1.08 18.35 -2.12
CA VAL A 24 2.44 18.29 -1.59
C VAL A 24 2.54 19.19 -0.36
N ILE A 25 2.86 18.60 0.78
CA ILE A 25 3.12 19.30 2.04
C ILE A 25 4.62 19.57 2.15
N VAL A 26 4.99 20.82 2.36
CA VAL A 26 6.39 21.28 2.48
C VAL A 26 6.62 21.90 3.85
N ALA A 27 7.68 21.48 4.53
CA ALA A 27 8.17 22.11 5.76
C ALA A 27 9.15 23.24 5.41
N ASP A 28 8.67 24.48 5.38
CA ASP A 28 9.41 25.69 4.98
C ASP A 28 10.08 26.36 6.19
N SER A 29 11.23 25.83 6.59
CA SER A 29 11.78 26.02 7.95
C SER A 29 12.18 27.45 8.28
N LEU A 30 12.87 28.17 7.40
CA LEU A 30 13.30 29.55 7.69
C LEU A 30 12.18 30.57 7.45
N ASN A 31 11.05 30.14 6.90
CA ASN A 31 9.82 30.92 6.90
C ASN A 31 8.89 30.56 8.08
N CYS A 32 9.25 29.56 8.89
CA CYS A 32 8.42 29.05 10.00
C CYS A 32 7.00 28.65 9.57
N LYS A 33 6.86 28.02 8.39
CA LYS A 33 5.56 27.63 7.82
C LYS A 33 5.53 26.16 7.41
N ILE A 34 4.34 25.55 7.52
CA ILE A 34 3.97 24.36 6.75
C ILE A 34 3.12 24.84 5.58
N ARG A 35 3.47 24.41 4.36
CA ARG A 35 2.84 24.90 3.13
C ARG A 35 2.26 23.74 2.36
N ILE A 36 1.04 23.90 1.87
CA ILE A 36 0.37 22.94 1.00
C ILE A 36 0.47 23.48 -0.43
N VAL A 37 0.94 22.63 -1.33
CA VAL A 37 1.05 22.90 -2.76
C VAL A 37 0.10 21.97 -3.46
N ASP A 38 -0.90 22.54 -4.13
CA ASP A 38 -1.73 21.79 -5.07
C ASP A 38 -0.87 21.46 -6.29
N ALA A 39 -0.32 20.24 -6.29
CA ALA A 39 0.58 19.76 -7.31
C ALA A 39 -0.15 18.95 -8.39
N ALA A 40 -1.48 18.81 -8.29
CA ALA A 40 -2.30 17.96 -9.15
C ALA A 40 -1.70 16.55 -9.37
N LEU A 41 -0.99 16.01 -8.37
CA LEU A 41 -0.44 14.67 -8.46
C LEU A 41 -1.56 13.67 -8.32
N THR A 42 -1.53 12.60 -9.12
CA THR A 42 -2.36 11.44 -8.84
C THR A 42 -1.99 10.94 -7.44
N PRO A 43 -2.95 10.71 -6.54
CA PRO A 43 -2.67 10.16 -5.22
C PRO A 43 -1.73 8.96 -5.33
N PRO A 44 -0.76 8.80 -4.42
CA PRO A 44 -0.02 7.54 -4.32
C PRO A 44 -1.05 6.42 -4.32
N ILE A 45 -0.88 5.40 -5.18
CA ILE A 45 -1.84 4.29 -5.31
C ILE A 45 -2.09 3.76 -3.91
N THR A 46 -3.19 4.22 -3.33
CA THR A 46 -3.62 3.76 -2.04
C THR A 46 -4.30 2.48 -2.43
N THR A 47 -3.63 1.36 -2.19
CA THR A 47 -4.33 0.07 -2.12
C THR A 47 -5.32 0.24 -0.98
N THR A 48 -6.47 0.82 -1.29
CA THR A 48 -7.61 0.85 -0.39
C THR A 48 -8.06 -0.59 -0.31
N LEU A 49 -7.43 -1.35 0.60
CA LEU A 49 -8.02 -2.55 1.15
C LEU A 49 -9.48 -2.18 1.47
N PRO A 50 -10.47 -2.93 0.95
CA PRO A 50 -11.85 -2.48 0.99
C PRO A 50 -12.23 -2.16 2.44
N LYS A 51 -12.72 -0.93 2.65
CA LYS A 51 -13.07 -0.38 3.96
C LYS A 51 -14.20 -1.15 4.66
N HIS A 52 -14.80 -2.11 3.96
CA HIS A 52 -15.65 -3.13 4.54
C HIS A 52 -15.40 -4.47 3.83
N LEU A 53 -14.48 -5.28 4.37
CA LEU A 53 -14.72 -6.72 4.31
C LEU A 53 -15.67 -7.03 5.46
N PRO A 54 -16.83 -7.65 5.21
CA PRO A 54 -17.53 -8.30 6.31
C PRO A 54 -16.52 -9.22 6.98
N SER A 55 -16.38 -9.08 8.30
CA SER A 55 -15.44 -9.82 9.13
C SER A 55 -15.82 -11.31 9.14
N VAL A 56 -15.47 -12.01 8.07
CA VAL A 56 -15.34 -13.46 8.09
C VAL A 56 -13.88 -13.68 7.73
N HIS A 57 -13.04 -13.94 8.73
CA HIS A 57 -11.62 -14.29 8.53
C HIS A 57 -11.40 -15.34 7.43
N VAL A 58 -12.43 -16.15 7.14
CA VAL A 58 -12.46 -17.12 6.04
C VAL A 58 -12.41 -16.44 4.68
N ALA A 59 -13.32 -15.50 4.39
CA ALA A 59 -13.37 -14.82 3.08
C ALA A 59 -12.10 -14.02 2.79
N GLN A 60 -11.51 -13.38 3.80
CA GLN A 60 -10.22 -12.70 3.69
C GLN A 60 -9.10 -13.64 3.29
N MET A 61 -9.03 -14.81 3.92
CA MET A 61 -8.02 -15.78 3.57
C MET A 61 -8.30 -16.52 2.27
N GLU A 62 -9.57 -16.73 1.90
CA GLU A 62 -9.92 -17.27 0.58
C GLU A 62 -9.43 -16.33 -0.52
N CYS A 63 -9.65 -15.02 -0.38
CA CYS A 63 -9.11 -14.03 -1.31
C CYS A 63 -7.57 -14.07 -1.36
N LEU A 64 -6.90 -14.16 -0.23
CA LEU A 64 -5.44 -14.19 -0.19
C LEU A 64 -4.85 -15.49 -0.76
N LEU A 65 -5.49 -16.64 -0.50
CA LEU A 65 -5.09 -17.93 -1.08
C LEU A 65 -5.34 -17.97 -2.60
N ALA A 66 -6.35 -17.25 -3.09
CA ALA A 66 -6.67 -17.16 -4.51
C ALA A 66 -5.84 -16.10 -5.25
N ASP A 67 -5.18 -15.19 -4.54
CA ASP A 67 -4.33 -14.15 -5.14
C ASP A 67 -2.97 -14.73 -5.55
N PRO A 68 -2.63 -14.80 -6.85
CA PRO A 68 -1.33 -15.29 -7.30
C PRO A 68 -0.19 -14.29 -7.01
N THR A 69 -0.51 -13.05 -6.64
CA THR A 69 0.48 -12.01 -6.39
C THR A 69 1.35 -12.41 -5.19
N PHE A 70 2.64 -12.65 -5.45
CA PHE A 70 3.63 -13.17 -4.49
C PHE A 70 3.45 -14.62 -4.04
N ALA A 71 2.66 -15.44 -4.75
CA ALA A 71 2.63 -16.87 -4.49
C ALA A 71 4.04 -17.47 -4.66
N ASP A 72 4.52 -18.14 -3.61
CA ASP A 72 5.87 -18.73 -3.53
C ASP A 72 5.85 -20.26 -3.58
N VAL A 73 4.66 -20.86 -3.66
CA VAL A 73 4.47 -22.30 -3.85
C VAL A 73 3.36 -22.58 -4.87
N THR A 74 3.49 -23.71 -5.55
CA THR A 74 2.55 -24.18 -6.55
C THR A 74 2.36 -25.68 -6.40
N PHE A 75 1.11 -26.13 -6.27
CA PHE A 75 0.73 -27.54 -6.22
C PHE A 75 0.16 -27.97 -7.57
N ASP A 76 0.57 -29.15 -8.03
CA ASP A 76 -0.08 -29.84 -9.14
C ASP A 76 -1.00 -30.92 -8.58
N VAL A 77 -2.30 -30.75 -8.77
CA VAL A 77 -3.33 -31.68 -8.31
C VAL A 77 -4.13 -32.13 -9.51
N CYS A 78 -3.94 -33.38 -9.93
CA CYS A 78 -4.61 -33.97 -11.09
C CYS A 78 -4.46 -33.14 -12.39
N GLY A 79 -3.28 -32.52 -12.61
CA GLY A 79 -3.01 -31.67 -13.77
C GLY A 79 -3.50 -30.23 -13.63
N THR A 80 -4.12 -29.88 -12.48
CA THR A 80 -4.51 -28.50 -12.17
C THR A 80 -3.44 -27.86 -11.31
N ARG A 81 -2.98 -26.69 -11.75
CA ARG A 81 -2.00 -25.89 -11.02
C ARG A 81 -2.68 -24.94 -10.02
N ILE A 82 -2.31 -25.06 -8.75
CA ILE A 82 -2.84 -24.23 -7.65
C ILE A 82 -1.67 -23.46 -7.03
N THR A 83 -1.69 -22.12 -7.15
CA THR A 83 -0.70 -21.24 -6.54
C THR A 83 -1.13 -20.80 -5.13
N ALA A 84 -0.19 -20.65 -4.20
CA ALA A 84 -0.48 -20.21 -2.84
C ALA A 84 0.76 -19.58 -2.17
N HIS A 85 0.58 -19.02 -0.97
CA HIS A 85 1.67 -18.52 -0.11
C HIS A 85 1.98 -19.51 1.02
N ARG A 86 3.24 -19.95 1.14
CA ARG A 86 3.71 -20.89 2.19
C ARG A 86 3.34 -20.41 3.59
N VAL A 87 3.52 -19.12 3.86
CA VAL A 87 3.20 -18.53 5.18
C VAL A 87 1.75 -18.77 5.60
N MET A 88 0.80 -18.68 4.65
CA MET A 88 -0.61 -18.88 4.91
C MET A 88 -0.95 -20.36 5.13
N LEU A 89 -0.31 -21.27 4.39
CA LEU A 89 -0.48 -22.71 4.56
C LEU A 89 0.09 -23.17 5.91
N CYS A 90 1.31 -22.73 6.26
CA CYS A 90 1.95 -23.07 7.53
C CYS A 90 1.20 -22.50 8.75
N ALA A 91 0.55 -21.34 8.61
CA ALA A 91 -0.26 -20.76 9.68
C ALA A 91 -1.56 -21.53 9.96
N ARG A 92 -2.02 -22.36 9.02
CA ARG A 92 -3.32 -23.04 9.07
C ARG A 92 -3.26 -24.56 9.12
N SER A 93 -2.08 -25.14 8.97
CA SER A 93 -1.89 -26.58 8.93
C SER A 93 -0.52 -26.96 9.44
N ASP A 94 -0.46 -27.74 10.52
CA ASP A 94 0.80 -28.30 11.03
C ASP A 94 1.44 -29.25 10.02
N TYR A 95 0.64 -29.91 9.18
CA TYR A 95 1.13 -30.71 8.07
C TYR A 95 1.92 -29.84 7.09
N PHE A 96 1.35 -28.72 6.63
CA PHE A 96 2.08 -27.84 5.71
C PHE A 96 3.25 -27.13 6.40
N LYS A 97 3.12 -26.80 7.68
CA LYS A 97 4.20 -26.24 8.49
C LYS A 97 5.41 -27.17 8.62
N THR A 98 5.18 -28.48 8.57
CA THR A 98 6.25 -29.49 8.62
C THR A 98 6.74 -29.90 7.23
N MET A 99 5.91 -29.77 6.21
CA MET A 99 6.22 -30.16 4.82
C MET A 99 6.95 -29.08 4.02
N LEU A 100 6.58 -27.80 4.20
CA LEU A 100 7.08 -26.65 3.43
C LEU A 100 8.13 -25.90 4.24
#